data_AF-A0A9X8HF93-F1
#
_entry.id   AF-A0A9X8HF93-F1
#
_cell.length_a   1.000
_cell.length_b   1.000
_cell.length_c   1.000
_cell.angle_alpha   90.00
_cell.angle_beta   90.00
_cell.angle_gamma   90.00
#
_symmetry.space_group_name_H-M   'P 1'
#
loop_
_entity.id
_entity.type
_entity.pdbx_description
1 polymer ?
#
loop_
_entity_poly.entity_id
_entity_poly.type
_entity_poly.pdbx_seq_one_letter_code
_entity_poly.pdbx_strand_id
1 'polypeptide(L)'
;MKNVLATWIDDDPKHNPKTLIKMLKASIGQERFGGMPCPTLKQVQHAVHYMRSKDLLQKSTVPAAIGELTDNVEDQVAHKPFVFGVEEEAGRFALGDGGMQAFRVGLSTVELLRKYHAVVTANPMKTVICHMDTTFSTNVLGYPMFVFGYSDMAGSFHLLCVCITSQRTHADVTWLLRSLKEKFTSLLNYAWAPTRLMGDADKAQFLGMTNALQPELPLL
;
A
#
# COMPACT_ATOMS: atom_id res chain seq x y z
N MET A 1 -0.37 -2.88 -36.17
CA MET A 1 0.07 -3.77 -35.07
C MET A 1 0.00 -3.12 -33.69
N LYS A 2 0.55 -1.91 -33.46
CA LYS A 2 0.48 -1.25 -32.13
C LYS A 2 -0.94 -1.06 -31.59
N ASN A 3 -1.89 -0.61 -32.42
CA ASN A 3 -3.29 -0.42 -31.98
C ASN A 3 -3.96 -1.75 -31.59
N VAL A 4 -3.67 -2.83 -32.33
CA VAL A 4 -4.19 -4.17 -32.03
C VAL A 4 -3.61 -4.71 -30.72
N LEU A 5 -2.33 -4.46 -30.45
CA LEU A 5 -1.73 -4.77 -29.15
C LEU A 5 -2.41 -4.02 -28.00
N ALA A 6 -2.72 -2.74 -28.19
CA ALA A 6 -3.44 -1.95 -27.18
C ALA A 6 -4.84 -2.54 -26.92
N THR A 7 -5.62 -2.82 -27.96
CA THR A 7 -6.95 -3.46 -27.81
C THR A 7 -6.88 -4.79 -27.07
N TRP A 8 -5.92 -5.66 -27.40
CA TRP A 8 -5.78 -6.94 -26.70
C TRP A 8 -5.31 -6.81 -25.24
N ILE A 9 -4.56 -5.75 -24.91
CA ILE A 9 -4.18 -5.43 -23.54
C ILE A 9 -5.40 -4.91 -22.76
N ASP A 10 -6.25 -4.10 -23.39
CA ASP A 10 -7.49 -3.58 -22.78
C ASP A 10 -8.51 -4.71 -22.56
N ASP A 11 -8.65 -5.63 -23.52
CA ASP A 11 -9.57 -6.77 -23.43
C ASP A 11 -9.18 -7.75 -22.30
N ASP A 12 -7.88 -7.99 -22.10
CA ASP A 12 -7.35 -8.74 -20.95
C ASP A 12 -5.98 -8.19 -20.52
N PRO A 13 -5.93 -7.44 -19.40
CA PRO A 13 -4.69 -6.89 -18.86
C PRO A 13 -3.62 -7.93 -18.51
N LYS A 14 -3.99 -9.20 -18.31
CA LYS A 14 -3.07 -10.30 -17.96
C LYS A 14 -2.27 -10.81 -19.16
N HIS A 15 -2.60 -10.40 -20.38
CA HIS A 15 -1.84 -10.77 -21.57
C HIS A 15 -0.37 -10.36 -21.46
N ASN A 16 0.52 -11.35 -21.31
CA ASN A 16 1.96 -11.09 -21.25
C ASN A 16 2.55 -10.99 -22.68
N PRO A 17 3.77 -10.42 -22.84
CA PRO A 17 4.38 -10.24 -24.16
C PRO A 17 4.55 -11.52 -24.98
N LYS A 18 4.69 -12.69 -24.33
CA LYS A 18 4.80 -13.99 -25.02
C LYS A 18 3.46 -14.43 -25.59
N THR A 19 2.36 -14.17 -24.89
CA THR A 19 1.01 -14.42 -25.40
C THR A 19 0.70 -13.50 -26.58
N LEU A 20 1.01 -12.20 -26.43
CA LEU A 20 0.74 -11.20 -27.47
C LEU A 20 1.52 -11.44 -28.76
N ILE A 21 2.79 -11.87 -28.69
CA ILE A 21 3.53 -12.23 -29.91
C ILE A 21 2.96 -13.49 -30.59
N LYS A 22 2.42 -14.45 -29.82
CA LYS A 22 1.75 -15.64 -30.39
C LYS A 22 0.48 -15.24 -31.14
N MET A 23 -0.31 -14.34 -30.56
CA MET A 23 -1.52 -13.79 -31.19
C MET A 23 -1.20 -12.96 -32.45
N LEU A 24 -0.13 -12.15 -32.40
CA LEU A 24 0.37 -11.41 -33.57
C LEU A 24 0.78 -12.36 -34.69
N LYS A 25 1.56 -13.40 -34.39
CA LYS A 25 1.99 -14.41 -35.38
C LYS A 25 0.79 -15.09 -36.04
N ALA A 26 -0.21 -15.49 -35.25
CA ALA A 26 -1.43 -16.09 -35.77
C ALA A 26 -2.20 -15.13 -36.69
N SER A 27 -2.29 -13.86 -36.31
CA SER A 27 -2.97 -12.83 -37.10
C SER A 27 -2.23 -12.45 -38.39
N ILE A 28 -0.89 -12.47 -38.37
CA ILE A 28 -0.05 -12.28 -39.57
C ILE A 28 -0.24 -13.45 -40.55
N GLY A 29 -0.31 -14.68 -40.04
CA GLY A 29 -0.60 -15.87 -40.86
C GLY A 29 -1.99 -15.87 -41.50
N GLN A 30 -2.90 -15.01 -41.03
CA GLN A 30 -4.23 -14.77 -41.60
C GLN A 30 -4.26 -13.54 -42.53
N GLU A 31 -3.10 -13.03 -42.96
CA GLU A 31 -2.94 -11.86 -43.84
C GLU A 31 -3.55 -10.54 -43.33
N ARG A 32 -3.97 -10.48 -42.05
CA ARG A 32 -4.59 -9.28 -41.44
C ARG A 32 -3.68 -8.05 -41.39
N PHE A 33 -2.40 -8.21 -41.73
CA PHE A 33 -1.39 -7.16 -41.66
C PHE A 33 -0.63 -6.96 -42.98
N GLY A 34 -1.19 -7.41 -44.12
CA GLY A 34 -0.70 -7.06 -45.45
C GLY A 34 0.78 -7.38 -45.71
N GLY A 35 1.24 -8.57 -45.29
CA GLY A 35 2.63 -9.01 -45.53
C GLY A 35 3.69 -8.32 -44.67
N MET A 36 3.31 -7.53 -43.65
CA MET A 36 4.29 -6.94 -42.73
C MET A 36 5.13 -8.01 -42.01
N PRO A 37 6.45 -7.76 -41.83
CA PRO A 37 7.33 -8.71 -41.15
C PRO A 37 6.90 -8.91 -39.69
N CYS A 38 7.02 -10.14 -39.21
CA CYS A 38 6.71 -10.46 -37.83
C CYS A 38 7.65 -9.70 -36.87
N PRO A 39 7.12 -8.95 -35.90
CA PRO A 39 7.97 -8.29 -34.91
C PRO A 39 8.69 -9.32 -34.05
N THR A 40 9.87 -8.95 -33.57
CA THR A 40 10.63 -9.74 -32.59
C THR A 40 9.97 -9.66 -31.22
N LEU A 41 10.25 -10.65 -30.35
CA LEU A 41 9.77 -10.63 -28.96
C LEU A 41 10.21 -9.36 -28.23
N LYS A 42 11.44 -8.89 -28.45
CA LYS A 42 11.98 -7.67 -27.84
C LYS A 42 11.18 -6.42 -28.25
N GLN A 43 10.80 -6.31 -29.53
CA GLN A 43 9.95 -5.20 -30.01
C GLN A 43 8.56 -5.24 -29.39
N VAL A 44 7.95 -6.42 -29.25
CA VAL A 44 6.66 -6.58 -28.58
C VAL A 44 6.79 -6.23 -27.09
N GLN A 45 7.82 -6.72 -26.41
CA GLN A 45 8.09 -6.37 -25.00
C GLN A 45 8.24 -4.86 -24.81
N HIS A 46 9.03 -4.19 -25.64
CA HIS A 46 9.20 -2.73 -25.58
C HIS A 46 7.89 -1.98 -25.85
N ALA A 47 7.10 -2.42 -26.84
CA ALA A 47 5.81 -1.79 -27.15
C ALA A 47 4.80 -1.97 -26.02
N VAL A 48 4.69 -3.17 -25.45
CA VAL A 48 3.80 -3.48 -24.33
C VAL A 48 4.22 -2.72 -23.08
N HIS A 49 5.52 -2.66 -22.78
CA HIS A 49 6.05 -1.86 -21.67
C HIS A 49 5.70 -0.38 -21.88
N TYR A 50 5.92 0.15 -23.08
CA TYR A 50 5.58 1.53 -23.41
C TYR A 50 4.08 1.80 -23.26
N MET A 51 3.20 0.96 -23.83
CA MET A 51 1.74 1.10 -23.71
C MET A 51 1.29 1.08 -22.25
N ARG A 52 1.68 0.05 -21.50
CA ARG A 52 1.37 -0.07 -20.08
C ARG A 52 1.90 1.12 -19.28
N SER A 53 3.13 1.55 -19.56
CA SER A 53 3.67 2.73 -18.89
C SER A 53 2.89 3.99 -19.24
N LYS A 54 2.50 4.19 -20.51
CA LYS A 54 1.78 5.38 -20.96
C LYS A 54 0.36 5.45 -20.38
N ASP A 55 -0.34 4.32 -20.30
CA ASP A 55 -1.71 4.25 -19.76
C ASP A 55 -1.72 4.26 -18.22
N LEU A 56 -0.68 3.70 -17.57
CA LEU A 56 -0.47 3.83 -16.11
C LEU A 56 -0.01 5.23 -15.69
N LEU A 57 0.72 5.95 -16.55
CA LEU A 57 1.22 7.30 -16.28
C LEU A 57 0.16 8.41 -16.50
N GLN A 58 -1.02 8.09 -17.07
CA GLN A 58 -2.08 9.08 -17.31
C GLN A 58 -3.21 9.11 -16.28
N LYS A 59 -3.31 8.12 -15.39
CA LYS A 59 -4.13 8.30 -14.18
C LYS A 59 -3.25 9.01 -13.16
N SER A 60 -3.58 10.26 -12.84
CA SER A 60 -3.05 10.88 -11.64
C SER A 60 -3.25 9.88 -10.48
N THR A 61 -2.15 9.48 -9.84
CA THR A 61 -2.16 8.39 -8.85
C THR A 61 -3.02 8.73 -7.64
N VAL A 62 -3.16 10.03 -7.34
CA VAL A 62 -3.99 10.52 -6.25
C VAL A 62 -5.49 10.33 -6.51
N PRO A 63 -6.12 10.89 -7.57
CA PRO A 63 -7.53 10.61 -7.89
C PRO A 63 -7.86 9.13 -8.04
N ALA A 64 -6.96 8.35 -8.65
CA ALA A 64 -7.13 6.90 -8.77
C ALA A 64 -7.09 6.22 -7.39
N ALA A 65 -6.12 6.57 -6.53
CA ALA A 65 -6.06 6.07 -5.17
C ALA A 65 -7.30 6.48 -4.37
N ILE A 66 -7.75 7.74 -4.46
CA ILE A 66 -8.96 8.19 -3.78
C ILE A 66 -10.17 7.37 -4.22
N GLY A 67 -10.33 7.10 -5.52
CA GLY A 67 -11.39 6.24 -6.05
C GLY A 67 -11.33 4.84 -5.45
N GLU A 68 -10.18 4.17 -5.54
CA GLU A 68 -9.99 2.83 -4.99
C GLU A 68 -10.23 2.77 -3.47
N LEU A 69 -9.78 3.77 -2.72
CA LEU A 69 -10.03 3.83 -1.28
C LEU A 69 -11.52 4.00 -1.01
N THR A 70 -12.20 4.92 -1.68
CA THR A 70 -13.63 5.19 -1.49
C THR A 70 -14.49 3.96 -1.78
N ASP A 71 -14.15 3.18 -2.81
CA ASP A 71 -14.95 2.05 -3.27
C ASP A 71 -14.76 0.77 -2.42
N ASN A 72 -13.61 0.63 -1.75
CA ASN A 72 -13.20 -0.64 -1.13
C ASN A 72 -13.10 -0.61 0.40
N VAL A 73 -13.24 0.57 1.02
CA VAL A 73 -13.00 0.72 2.46
C VAL A 73 -14.33 0.88 3.19
N GLU A 74 -14.45 0.22 4.32
CA GLU A 74 -15.66 0.26 5.14
C GLU A 74 -15.28 0.18 6.61
N ASP A 75 -15.45 1.31 7.30
CA ASP A 75 -15.18 1.38 8.73
C ASP A 75 -16.16 0.45 9.48
N GLN A 76 -15.70 -0.13 10.59
CA GLN A 76 -16.49 -0.98 11.50
C GLN A 76 -16.91 -2.37 10.97
N VAL A 77 -16.67 -2.71 9.69
CA VAL A 77 -16.83 -4.08 9.20
C VAL A 77 -15.55 -4.88 9.46
N ALA A 78 -15.67 -5.98 10.22
CA ALA A 78 -14.52 -6.67 10.83
C ALA A 78 -13.37 -7.01 9.86
N HIS A 79 -13.70 -7.55 8.69
CA HIS A 79 -12.72 -8.04 7.70
C HIS A 79 -12.58 -7.13 6.48
N LYS A 80 -13.29 -5.99 6.45
CA LYS A 80 -13.09 -4.99 5.41
C LYS A 80 -11.94 -4.06 5.83
N PRO A 81 -11.13 -3.61 4.86
CA PRO A 81 -10.11 -2.63 5.16
C PRO A 81 -10.77 -1.31 5.54
N PHE A 82 -10.20 -0.64 6.53
CA PHE A 82 -10.47 0.77 6.80
C PHE A 82 -9.22 1.59 6.51
N VAL A 83 -9.42 2.87 6.24
CA VAL A 83 -8.33 3.84 6.01
C VAL A 83 -8.05 4.63 7.28
N PHE A 84 -6.78 4.95 7.51
CA PHE A 84 -6.37 5.81 8.60
C PHE A 84 -5.20 6.72 8.24
N GLY A 85 -5.06 7.81 8.99
CA GLY A 85 -4.04 8.83 8.80
C GLY A 85 -4.22 9.66 7.53
N VAL A 86 -5.42 9.62 6.94
CA VAL A 86 -5.82 10.43 5.79
C VAL A 86 -6.92 11.37 6.25
N GLU A 87 -6.79 12.65 5.92
CA GLU A 87 -7.83 13.63 6.18
C GLU A 87 -9.01 13.41 5.23
N GLU A 88 -10.22 13.67 5.72
CA GLU A 88 -11.43 13.58 4.93
C GLU A 88 -12.02 14.98 4.76
N GLU A 89 -12.09 15.44 3.52
CA GLU A 89 -12.70 16.72 3.15
C GLU A 89 -13.97 16.45 2.35
N ALA A 90 -15.12 16.88 2.89
CA ALA A 90 -16.43 16.75 2.24
C ALA A 90 -16.76 15.32 1.76
N GLY A 91 -16.43 14.30 2.55
CA GLY A 91 -16.72 12.90 2.22
C GLY A 91 -15.69 12.23 1.30
N ARG A 92 -14.52 12.85 1.09
CA ARG A 92 -13.45 12.32 0.23
C ARG A 92 -12.11 12.41 0.93
N PHE A 93 -11.28 11.38 0.71
CA PHE A 93 -9.91 11.36 1.16
C PHE A 93 -9.07 12.45 0.50
N ALA A 94 -8.36 13.24 1.30
CA ALA A 94 -7.38 14.22 0.86
C ALA A 94 -5.98 13.61 0.93
N LEU A 95 -5.43 13.22 -0.23
CA LEU A 95 -4.09 12.65 -0.35
C LEU A 95 -3.11 13.66 -0.94
N GLY A 96 -1.92 13.74 -0.35
CA GLY A 96 -0.80 14.46 -0.94
C GLY A 96 -0.33 13.82 -2.25
N ASP A 97 0.20 14.63 -3.17
CA ASP A 97 0.74 14.18 -4.46
C ASP A 97 2.12 13.51 -4.35
N GLY A 98 2.68 13.49 -3.14
CA GLY A 98 3.99 12.95 -2.83
C GLY A 98 5.15 13.90 -3.05
N GLY A 99 4.88 15.12 -3.52
CA GLY A 99 5.83 16.23 -3.61
C GLY A 99 5.94 16.99 -2.29
N MET A 100 5.49 18.25 -2.27
CA MET A 100 5.49 19.06 -1.04
C MET A 100 4.54 18.49 0.01
N GLN A 101 3.41 17.93 -0.42
CA GLN A 101 2.48 17.21 0.44
C GLN A 101 2.82 15.72 0.34
N ALA A 102 3.28 15.15 1.44
CA ALA A 102 3.59 13.72 1.49
C ALA A 102 2.31 12.91 1.19
N PHE A 103 2.39 11.98 0.24
CA PHE A 103 1.37 10.96 0.07
C PHE A 103 1.44 10.05 1.29
N ARG A 104 0.33 9.82 1.98
CA ARG A 104 0.26 8.93 3.15
C ARG A 104 -1.09 8.25 3.18
N VAL A 105 -1.10 6.92 3.28
CA VAL A 105 -2.33 6.12 3.44
C VAL A 105 -2.03 4.94 4.36
N GLY A 106 -2.79 4.79 5.43
CA GLY A 106 -2.78 3.61 6.29
C GLY A 106 -3.98 2.71 6.02
N LEU A 107 -3.74 1.40 5.99
CA LEU A 107 -4.77 0.37 5.81
C LEU A 107 -4.66 -0.68 6.92
N SER A 108 -5.80 -1.01 7.53
CA SER A 108 -5.92 -2.09 8.51
C SER A 108 -7.34 -2.65 8.47
N THR A 109 -7.65 -3.65 9.29
CA THR A 109 -9.01 -4.12 9.50
C THR A 109 -9.30 -4.13 11.00
N VAL A 110 -10.57 -3.98 11.38
CA VAL A 110 -10.96 -3.98 12.80
C VAL A 110 -10.57 -5.32 13.44
N GLU A 111 -10.63 -6.42 12.68
CA GLU A 111 -10.22 -7.74 13.16
C GLU A 111 -8.73 -7.81 13.52
N LEU A 112 -7.84 -7.19 12.74
CA LEU A 112 -6.41 -7.16 13.09
C LEU A 112 -6.18 -6.43 14.41
N LEU A 113 -6.85 -5.29 14.63
CA LEU A 113 -6.76 -4.57 15.90
C LEU A 113 -7.31 -5.40 17.07
N ARG A 114 -8.46 -6.07 16.88
CA ARG A 114 -9.08 -6.94 17.91
C ARG A 114 -8.18 -8.10 18.28
N LYS A 115 -7.53 -8.74 17.31
CA LYS A 115 -6.58 -9.84 17.56
C LYS A 115 -5.40 -9.40 18.40
N TYR A 116 -4.80 -8.26 18.08
CA TYR A 116 -3.74 -7.70 18.91
C TYR A 116 -4.23 -7.41 20.33
N HIS A 117 -5.38 -6.73 20.46
CA HIS A 117 -5.96 -6.41 21.76
C HIS A 117 -6.24 -7.67 22.59
N ALA A 118 -6.80 -8.71 21.98
CA ALA A 118 -7.04 -9.99 22.64
C ALA A 118 -5.74 -10.64 23.13
N VAL A 119 -4.67 -10.61 22.32
CA VAL A 119 -3.37 -11.19 22.69
C VAL A 119 -2.77 -10.47 23.90
N VAL A 120 -2.74 -9.13 23.91
CA VAL A 120 -2.16 -8.37 25.02
C VAL A 120 -3.01 -8.46 26.30
N THR A 121 -4.34 -8.47 26.17
CA THR A 121 -5.25 -8.55 27.32
C THR A 121 -5.28 -9.94 27.94
N ALA A 122 -5.19 -11.00 27.13
CA ALA A 122 -5.10 -12.37 27.65
C ALA A 122 -3.73 -12.69 28.27
N ASN A 123 -2.68 -11.92 27.95
CA ASN A 123 -1.31 -12.19 28.39
C ASN A 123 -0.64 -10.94 29.02
N PRO A 124 -1.20 -10.36 30.10
CA PRO A 124 -0.74 -9.08 30.64
C PRO A 124 0.69 -9.08 31.18
N MET A 125 1.21 -10.26 31.56
CA MET A 125 2.57 -10.43 32.08
C MET A 125 3.60 -10.74 30.97
N LYS A 126 3.16 -10.82 29.71
CA LYS A 126 4.03 -11.13 28.58
C LYS A 126 4.22 -9.90 27.71
N THR A 127 5.46 -9.73 27.28
CA THR A 127 5.82 -8.64 26.38
C THR A 127 5.54 -9.05 24.94
N VAL A 128 4.54 -8.42 24.32
CA VAL A 128 4.33 -8.50 22.87
C VAL A 128 5.28 -7.53 22.18
N ILE A 129 6.04 -8.00 21.21
CA ILE A 129 6.96 -7.17 20.43
C ILE A 129 6.24 -6.72 19.18
N CYS A 130 6.15 -5.40 18.98
CA CYS A 130 5.70 -4.83 17.71
C CYS A 130 6.89 -4.62 16.78
N HIS A 131 6.67 -4.81 15.49
CA HIS A 131 7.69 -4.73 14.45
C HIS A 131 7.23 -3.76 13.37
N MET A 132 8.16 -2.94 12.89
CA MET A 132 8.03 -2.12 11.70
C MET A 132 9.10 -2.56 10.70
N ASP A 133 8.69 -2.85 9.48
CA ASP A 133 9.61 -3.10 8.36
C ASP A 133 9.27 -2.15 7.21
N THR A 134 10.27 -1.74 6.42
CA THR A 134 10.04 -0.94 5.22
C THR A 134 10.32 -1.76 3.96
N THR A 135 9.28 -2.01 3.18
CA THR A 135 9.38 -2.71 1.90
C THR A 135 9.26 -1.75 0.72
N PHE A 136 9.93 -2.08 -0.38
CA PHE A 136 9.96 -1.28 -1.61
C PHE A 136 9.47 -2.09 -2.81
N SER A 137 9.24 -1.42 -3.93
CA SER A 137 8.80 -2.05 -5.19
C SER A 137 7.43 -2.72 -5.14
N THR A 138 6.58 -2.28 -4.21
CA THR A 138 5.21 -2.77 -4.01
C THR A 138 4.17 -1.98 -4.81
N ASN A 139 4.56 -0.84 -5.38
CA ASN A 139 3.70 0.02 -6.21
C ASN A 139 4.49 0.63 -7.36
N VAL A 140 3.78 1.10 -8.39
CA VAL A 140 4.36 1.63 -9.64
C VAL A 140 5.24 2.87 -9.39
N LEU A 141 4.94 3.65 -8.35
CA LEU A 141 5.72 4.84 -7.99
C LEU A 141 6.95 4.55 -7.13
N GLY A 142 7.15 3.29 -6.72
CA GLY A 142 8.26 2.92 -5.84
C GLY A 142 8.16 3.51 -4.43
N TYR A 143 6.98 3.99 -4.02
CA TYR A 143 6.76 4.52 -2.67
C TYR A 143 7.07 3.45 -1.62
N PRO A 144 7.77 3.78 -0.52
CA PRO A 144 7.93 2.86 0.59
C PRO A 144 6.58 2.41 1.15
N MET A 145 6.53 1.13 1.52
CA MET A 145 5.42 0.57 2.28
C MET A 145 5.94 0.13 3.64
N PHE A 146 5.44 0.77 4.69
CA PHE A 146 5.65 0.31 6.06
C PHE A 146 4.72 -0.86 6.33
N VAL A 147 5.29 -1.97 6.78
CA VAL A 147 4.56 -3.13 7.28
C VAL A 147 4.68 -3.12 8.79
N PHE A 148 3.55 -3.02 9.48
CA PHE A 148 3.51 -2.95 10.93
C PHE A 148 2.74 -4.13 11.49
N GLY A 149 3.30 -4.78 12.50
CA GLY A 149 2.70 -5.97 13.08
C GLY A 149 3.31 -6.32 14.42
N TYR A 150 3.01 -7.51 14.92
CA TYR A 150 3.52 -8.01 16.20
C TYR A 150 3.85 -9.49 16.11
N SER A 151 4.80 -9.94 16.93
CA SER A 151 5.06 -11.36 17.12
C SER A 151 4.31 -11.87 18.35
N ASP A 152 3.63 -13.01 18.21
CA ASP A 152 3.03 -13.70 19.34
C ASP A 152 4.06 -14.49 20.15
N MET A 153 3.60 -15.16 21.21
CA MET A 153 4.46 -15.93 22.12
C MET A 153 5.04 -17.19 21.46
N ALA A 154 4.52 -17.61 20.31
CA ALA A 154 5.06 -18.69 19.50
C ALA A 154 6.09 -18.20 18.47
N GLY A 155 6.37 -16.89 18.44
CA GLY A 155 7.29 -16.27 17.49
C GLY A 155 6.69 -16.09 16.09
N SER A 156 5.36 -16.19 15.94
CA SER A 156 4.70 -15.96 14.66
C SER A 156 4.37 -14.49 14.49
N PHE A 157 4.67 -13.94 13.31
CA PHE A 157 4.34 -12.57 12.95
C PHE A 157 2.87 -12.45 12.53
N HIS A 158 2.19 -11.44 13.06
CA HIS A 158 0.82 -11.07 12.75
C HIS A 158 0.78 -9.62 12.28
N LEU A 159 0.18 -9.39 11.11
CA LEU A 159 0.01 -8.05 10.55
C LEU A 159 -0.97 -7.23 11.40
N LEU A 160 -0.66 -5.95 11.63
CA LEU A 160 -1.58 -4.97 12.21
C LEU A 160 -2.07 -3.99 11.17
N CYS A 161 -1.15 -3.44 10.38
CA CYS A 161 -1.48 -2.51 9.32
C CYS A 161 -0.36 -2.45 8.28
N VAL A 162 -0.70 -1.91 7.12
CA VAL A 162 0.27 -1.46 6.11
C VAL A 162 0.06 0.01 5.84
N CYS A 163 1.14 0.74 5.60
CA CYS A 163 1.06 2.14 5.21
C CYS A 163 1.90 2.40 3.97
N ILE A 164 1.36 3.17 3.04
CA ILE A 164 2.08 3.62 1.85
C ILE A 164 2.39 5.09 2.04
N THR A 165 3.66 5.48 1.90
CA THR A 165 4.09 6.86 2.03
C THR A 165 4.98 7.26 0.87
N SER A 166 4.93 8.50 0.38
CA SER A 166 5.87 8.95 -0.67
C SER A 166 7.29 9.15 -0.14
N GLN A 167 7.45 9.27 1.17
CA GLN A 167 8.70 9.55 1.85
C GLN A 167 8.97 8.51 2.96
N ARG A 168 10.24 8.40 3.37
CA ARG A 168 10.68 7.55 4.48
C ARG A 168 11.34 8.39 5.57
N THR A 169 10.57 9.32 6.15
CA THR A 169 11.05 10.22 7.20
C THR A 169 10.55 9.79 8.57
N HIS A 170 11.16 10.34 9.63
CA HIS A 170 10.68 10.12 11.00
C HIS A 170 9.28 10.70 11.23
N ALA A 171 8.89 11.73 10.46
CA ALA A 171 7.54 12.28 10.51
C ALA A 171 6.51 11.28 9.97
N ASP A 172 6.86 10.51 8.93
CA ASP A 172 5.98 9.46 8.38
C ASP A 172 5.82 8.31 9.36
N VAL A 173 6.90 7.88 10.01
CA VAL A 173 6.85 6.85 11.06
C VAL A 173 6.03 7.32 12.27
N THR A 174 6.21 8.58 12.69
CA THR A 174 5.44 9.18 13.79
C THR A 174 3.95 9.24 13.44
N TRP A 175 3.63 9.70 12.23
CA TRP A 175 2.28 9.77 11.69
C TRP A 175 1.60 8.41 11.71
N LEU A 176 2.27 7.35 11.24
CA LEU A 176 1.73 5.99 11.21
C LEU A 176 1.29 5.56 12.61
N LEU A 177 2.19 5.67 13.59
CA LEU A 177 1.96 5.18 14.94
C LEU A 177 0.87 5.99 15.66
N ARG A 178 0.84 7.31 15.50
CA ARG A 178 -0.21 8.16 16.09
C ARG A 178 -1.58 7.88 15.46
N SER A 179 -1.64 7.79 14.14
CA SER A 179 -2.90 7.50 13.44
C SER A 179 -3.43 6.10 13.78
N LEU A 180 -2.54 5.11 13.98
CA LEU A 180 -2.94 3.78 14.46
C LEU A 180 -3.43 3.80 15.91
N LYS A 181 -2.78 4.56 16.80
CA LYS A 181 -3.20 4.77 18.20
C LYS A 181 -4.60 5.38 18.29
N GLU A 182 -4.90 6.34 17.44
CA GLU A 182 -6.24 6.95 17.33
C GLU A 182 -7.30 5.90 16.95
N LYS A 183 -6.99 4.99 16.02
CA LYS A 183 -7.92 3.93 15.62
C LYS A 183 -8.12 2.86 16.69
N PHE A 184 -7.09 2.51 17.47
CA PHE A 184 -7.29 1.67 18.66
C PHE A 184 -8.21 2.33 19.69
N THR A 185 -8.03 3.63 19.92
CA THR A 185 -8.87 4.40 20.83
C THR A 185 -10.31 4.48 20.33
N SER A 186 -10.54 4.88 19.07
CA SER A 186 -11.89 5.11 18.54
C SER A 186 -12.67 3.83 18.26
N LEU A 187 -12.01 2.75 17.80
CA LEU A 187 -12.70 1.51 17.42
C LEU A 187 -12.81 0.51 18.57
N LEU A 188 -11.85 0.48 19.50
CA LEU A 188 -11.77 -0.52 20.57
C LEU A 188 -11.82 0.07 21.97
N ASN A 189 -11.87 1.41 22.13
CA ASN A 189 -11.72 2.09 23.41
C ASN A 189 -10.47 1.61 24.18
N TYR A 190 -9.38 1.41 23.44
CA TYR A 190 -8.15 0.84 23.96
C TYR A 190 -6.99 1.82 23.83
N ALA A 191 -6.38 2.19 24.95
CA ALA A 191 -5.21 3.06 25.01
C ALA A 191 -3.96 2.29 24.53
N TRP A 192 -3.78 2.21 23.22
CA TRP A 192 -2.69 1.46 22.61
C TRP A 192 -1.33 2.10 22.93
N ALA A 193 -0.48 1.34 23.62
CA ALA A 193 0.86 1.74 24.04
C ALA A 193 1.82 0.54 24.01
N PRO A 194 2.38 0.17 22.84
CA PRO A 194 3.31 -0.94 22.75
C PRO A 194 4.58 -0.66 23.55
N THR A 195 5.01 -1.63 24.38
CA THR A 195 6.17 -1.47 25.28
C THR A 195 7.50 -1.86 24.65
N ARG A 196 7.45 -2.58 23.52
CA ARG A 196 8.61 -2.95 22.70
C ARG A 196 8.26 -2.76 21.23
N LEU A 197 9.10 -1.98 20.56
CA LEU A 197 9.06 -1.73 19.14
C LEU A 197 10.42 -2.06 18.55
N MET A 198 10.40 -2.83 17.47
CA MET A 198 11.57 -3.20 16.69
C MET A 198 11.37 -2.65 15.28
N GLY A 199 12.43 -2.08 14.71
CA GLY A 199 12.43 -1.60 13.34
C GLY A 199 13.78 -1.85 12.67
N ASP A 200 13.91 -1.37 11.45
CA ASP A 200 15.18 -1.34 10.75
C ASP A 200 16.21 -0.53 11.53
N ALA A 201 17.49 -0.83 11.29
CA ALA A 201 18.61 -0.03 11.78
C ALA A 201 18.71 1.31 11.01
N ASP A 202 17.63 2.09 11.02
CA ASP A 202 17.44 3.34 10.31
C ASP A 202 17.09 4.48 11.29
N LYS A 203 17.70 5.64 11.06
CA LYS A 203 17.55 6.81 11.94
C LYS A 203 16.12 7.37 11.90
N ALA A 204 15.44 7.32 10.76
CA ALA A 204 14.09 7.84 10.65
C ALA A 204 13.11 6.98 11.45
N GLN A 205 13.24 5.65 11.38
CA GLN A 205 12.44 4.75 12.21
C GLN A 205 12.73 4.93 13.70
N PHE A 206 14.00 4.98 14.10
CA PHE A 206 14.35 5.20 15.51
C PHE A 206 13.73 6.49 16.09
N LEU A 207 13.90 7.62 15.40
CA LEU A 207 13.37 8.90 15.83
C LEU A 207 11.84 8.91 15.81
N GLY A 208 11.22 8.37 14.76
CA GLY A 208 9.77 8.38 14.62
C GLY A 208 9.07 7.52 15.66
N MET A 209 9.61 6.32 15.94
CA MET A 209 9.11 5.47 17.02
C MET A 209 9.25 6.14 18.38
N THR A 210 10.40 6.78 18.66
CA THR A 210 10.62 7.50 19.92
C THR A 210 9.61 8.64 20.10
N ASN A 211 9.39 9.44 19.06
CA ASN A 211 8.47 10.60 19.09
C ASN A 211 6.99 10.21 19.19
N ALA A 212 6.61 9.06 18.64
CA ALA A 212 5.24 8.58 18.70
C ALA A 212 4.86 8.02 20.08
N LEU A 213 5.83 7.44 20.80
CA LEU A 213 5.62 6.82 22.10
C LEU A 213 5.80 7.78 23.28
N GLN A 214 6.29 9.00 23.05
CA GLN A 214 6.31 10.02 24.08
C GLN A 214 4.88 10.33 24.56
N PRO A 215 4.65 10.48 25.87
CA PRO A 215 3.38 10.99 26.37
C PRO A 215 3.08 12.32 25.68
N GLU A 216 1.89 12.47 25.11
CA GLU A 216 1.44 13.75 24.59
C GLU A 216 1.43 14.76 25.75
N LEU A 217 2.22 15.82 25.64
CA LEU A 217 2.10 16.95 26.56
C LEU A 217 0.68 17.51 26.40
N PRO A 218 -0.06 17.74 27.50
CA PRO A 218 -1.36 18.40 27.39
C PRO A 218 -1.17 19.74 26.67
N LEU A 219 -1.99 19.98 25.65
CA LEU A 219 -2.07 21.27 25.00
C LEU A 219 -2.47 22.29 26.07
N LEU A 220 -1.57 23.23 26.37
CA LEU A 220 -1.84 24.41 27.21
C LEU A 220 -2.72 25.40 26.47
#